data_AF-A0A2P8EIA3-F1
#
_entry.id   AF-A0A2P8EIA3-F1
#
_cell.length_a   1.000
_cell.length_b   1.000
_cell.length_c   1.000
_cell.angle_alpha   90.00
_cell.angle_beta   90.00
_cell.angle_gamma   90.00
#
_symmetry.space_group_name_H-M   'P 1'
#
loop_
_entity.id
_entity.type
_entity.pdbx_description
1 polymer ?
#
loop_
_entity_poly.entity_id
_entity_poly.type
_entity_poly.pdbx_seq_one_letter_code
_entity_poly.pdbx_strand_id
1 'polypeptide(L)' 'MDWGEVFGDQVIATAILDRLLHHSTTLNIKGESYRLKDKRKAGLIPGMAQQQEDANDTETPDSDTENG' A
#
# COMPACT_ATOMS: atom_id res chain seq x y z
N MET A 1 0.02 -9.13 4.93
CA MET A 1 0.12 -10.32 4.07
C MET A 1 1.58 -10.41 3.68
N ASP A 2 2.29 -11.37 4.24
CA ASP A 2 3.74 -11.51 4.08
C ASP A 2 4.02 -12.57 3.00
N TRP A 3 4.92 -12.27 2.06
CA TRP A 3 5.33 -13.24 1.04
C TRP A 3 6.09 -14.42 1.65
N GLY A 4 6.74 -14.22 2.81
CA GLY A 4 7.36 -15.31 3.57
C GLY A 4 6.34 -16.37 4.02
N GLU A 5 5.11 -15.97 4.34
CA GLU A 5 4.03 -16.90 4.70
C GLU A 5 3.48 -17.64 3.46
N VAL A 6 3.39 -16.95 2.31
CA VAL A 6 2.92 -17.54 1.05
C VAL A 6 3.88 -18.63 0.56
N PHE A 7 5.19 -18.41 0.71
CA PHE A 7 6.22 -19.35 0.27
C PHE A 7 6.77 -20.25 1.38
N GLY A 8 6.38 -20.04 2.64
CA GLY A 8 6.82 -20.80 3.82
C GLY A 8 8.29 -20.58 4.21
N ASP A 9 9.04 -19.78 3.45
CA ASP A 9 10.44 -19.47 3.68
C ASP A 9 10.77 -18.06 3.16
N GLN A 10 11.29 -17.22 4.06
CA GLN A 10 11.68 -15.84 3.76
C GLN A 10 12.82 -15.74 2.73
N VAL A 11 13.77 -16.67 2.77
CA VAL A 11 14.95 -16.67 1.89
C VAL A 11 14.52 -16.99 0.46
N ILE A 12 13.67 -18.00 0.29
CA ILE A 12 13.14 -18.37 -1.02
C ILE A 12 12.21 -17.28 -1.56
N ALA A 13 11.34 -16.72 -0.71
CA ALA A 13 10.47 -15.60 -1.10
C ALA A 13 11.27 -14.44 -1.67
N THR A 14 12.36 -14.06 -1.00
CA THR A 14 13.24 -12.96 -1.42
C THR A 14 13.93 -13.28 -2.76
N ALA A 15 14.45 -14.49 -2.94
CA ALA A 15 15.11 -14.89 -4.19
C ALA A 15 14.15 -14.92 -5.40
N ILE A 16 12.91 -15.38 -5.21
CA ILE A 16 11.89 -15.37 -6.25
C ILE A 16 11.48 -13.93 -6.59
N LEU A 17 11.24 -13.10 -5.56
CA LEU A 17 10.88 -11.69 -5.75
C LEU A 17 11.98 -10.92 -6.48
N ASP A 18 13.24 -11.10 -6.11
CA ASP A 18 14.39 -10.51 -6.81
C ASP A 18 14.36 -10.87 -8.30
N ARG A 19 14.17 -12.16 -8.63
CA ARG A 19 14.14 -12.60 -10.02
C ARG A 19 12.96 -12.03 -10.80
N LEU A 20 11.78 -11.93 -10.19
CA LEU A 20 10.58 -11.37 -10.83
C LEU A 20 10.73 -9.87 -11.05
N LEU A 21 11.25 -9.15 -10.06
CA LEU A 21 11.39 -7.68 -10.11
C LEU A 21 12.52 -7.23 -11.05
N HIS A 22 13.51 -8.08 -11.32
CA HIS A 22 14.66 -7.74 -12.18
C HIS A 22 14.27 -7.32 -13.61
N HIS A 23 13.15 -7.79 -14.14
CA HIS A 23 12.66 -7.43 -15.48
C HIS A 23 11.20 -6.98 -15.50
N SER A 24 10.63 -6.62 -14.33
CA SER A 24 9.24 -6.21 -14.23
C SER A 24 9.09 -4.73 -13.94
N THR A 25 7.97 -4.16 -14.35
CA THR A 25 7.56 -2.82 -13.94
C THR A 25 6.51 -2.93 -12.85
N THR A 26 6.80 -2.38 -11.67
CA THR A 26 5.87 -2.39 -10.54
C THR A 26 4.80 -1.33 -10.73
N LEU A 27 3.53 -1.75 -10.81
CA LEU A 27 2.38 -0.85 -10.84
C LEU A 27 1.59 -1.00 -9.54
N ASN A 28 1.60 0.05 -8.72
CA ASN A 28 0.84 0.06 -7.47
C ASN A 28 -0.59 0.53 -7.74
N ILE A 29 -1.53 -0.41 -7.80
CA ILE A 29 -2.94 -0.11 -8.09
C ILE A 29 -3.65 0.23 -6.79
N LYS A 30 -4.23 1.42 -6.73
CA LYS A 30 -5.06 1.89 -5.62
C LYS A 30 -6.44 2.26 -6.14
N GLY A 31 -7.43 2.22 -5.25
CA GLY A 31 -8.81 2.59 -5.55
C GLY A 31 -9.79 1.43 -5.37
N GLU A 32 -11.06 1.75 -5.50
CA GLU A 32 -12.13 0.81 -5.22
C GLU A 32 -12.25 -0.26 -6.30
N SER A 33 -12.67 -1.46 -5.88
CA SER A 33 -12.92 -2.56 -6.81
C SER A 33 -13.92 -2.14 -7.87
N TYR A 34 -13.53 -2.26 -9.14
CA TYR A 34 -14.39 -1.96 -10.29
C TYR A 34 -15.72 -2.74 -10.22
N ARG A 35 -15.67 -4.01 -9.80
CA ARG A 35 -16.85 -4.88 -9.62
C ARG A 35 -17.84 -4.34 -8.58
N LEU A 36 -17.35 -3.55 -7.63
CA LEU A 36 -18.17 -2.96 -6.56
C LEU A 36 -18.86 -1.68 -7.03
N LYS A 37 -18.37 -1.02 -8.08
CA LYS A 37 -18.98 0.19 -8.64
C LYS A 37 -20.39 -0.07 -9.17
N ASP A 38 -20.61 -1.20 -9.85
CA ASP A 38 -21.93 -1.55 -10.39
C ASP A 38 -22.92 -1.91 -9.28
N LYS A 39 -22.45 -2.63 -8.25
CA LYS A 39 -23.27 -2.97 -7.09
C LYS A 39 -23.63 -1.74 -6.25
N ARG A 40 -22.76 -0.73 -6.19
CA ARG A 40 -23.05 0.55 -5.55
C ARG A 40 -24.02 1.40 -6.36
N LYS A 41 -23.87 1.45 -7.70
CA LYS A 41 -24.85 2.09 -8.60
C LYS A 41 -26.23 1.46 -8.49
N ALA A 42 -26.29 0.14 -8.30
CA ALA A 42 -27.52 -0.59 -8.05
C ALA A 42 -28.07 -0.44 -6.62
N GLY A 43 -27.40 0.33 -5.74
CA GLY A 43 -27.83 0.57 -4.36
C GLY A 43 -27.71 -0.65 -3.44
N LEU A 44 -27.03 -1.71 -3.88
CA LEU A 44 -26.99 -3.01 -3.19
C LEU A 44 -25.93 -3.07 -2.07
N ILE A 45 -25.07 -2.06 -1.94
CA ILE A 45 -24.02 -2.01 -0.93
C ILE A 45 -24.07 -0.64 -0.23
N PRO A 46 -24.61 -0.57 1.01
CA PRO A 46 -24.60 0.66 1.78
C PRO A 46 -23.20 0.88 2.36
N GLY A 47 -22.62 2.04 2.06
CA GLY A 47 -21.58 2.69 2.86
C GLY A 47 -20.25 1.94 3.06
N MET A 48 -19.29 2.18 2.17
CA MET A 48 -17.89 2.30 2.58
C MET A 48 -17.34 3.56 1.92
N ALA A 49 -17.66 4.70 2.54
CA ALA A 49 -17.00 5.97 2.26
C ALA A 49 -15.64 5.93 2.96
N GLN A 50 -14.58 5.83 2.15
CA GLN A 50 -13.23 6.36 2.37
C GLN A 50 -12.81 6.64 3.83
N GLN A 51 -12.04 5.73 4.42
CA GLN A 51 -10.99 6.10 5.37
C GLN A 51 -9.67 6.04 4.61
N GLN A 52 -9.26 7.20 4.11
CA GLN A 52 -7.90 7.44 3.64
C GLN A 52 -7.43 8.66 4.42
N GLU A 53 -7.01 8.39 5.64
CA GLU A 53 -6.43 9.33 6.60
C GLU A 53 -5.07 8.77 7.01
N ASP A 54 -4.06 9.64 6.94
CA ASP A 54 -2.73 9.60 7.57
C ASP A 54 -1.64 8.72 6.88
N ALA A 55 -0.45 9.22 6.54
CA ALA A 55 0.27 10.39 7.01
C ALA A 55 0.97 11.12 5.86
N ASN A 56 0.61 12.40 5.74
CA ASN A 56 1.41 13.47 5.18
C ASN A 56 2.72 13.63 5.97
N ASP A 57 3.71 14.19 5.30
CA ASP A 57 5.02 14.61 5.77
C ASP A 57 5.10 14.94 7.28
N THR A 58 5.96 14.21 7.99
CA THR A 58 6.65 14.80 9.14
C THR A 58 7.91 15.48 8.61
N GLU A 59 7.72 16.63 7.95
CA GLU A 59 8.66 17.72 8.17
C GLU A 59 8.56 18.03 9.66
N THR A 60 9.62 17.75 10.42
CA THR A 60 9.82 18.42 11.71
C THR A 60 10.42 19.79 11.41
N PRO A 61 9.70 20.91 11.61
CA PRO A 61 10.33 22.20 11.79
C PRO A 61 10.53 22.40 13.29
N ASP A 62 11.74 22.16 13.79
CA ASP A 62 12.21 22.78 15.02
C ASP A 62 13.57 23.41 14.66
N SER A 63 13.60 24.66 14.20
CA SER A 63 13.57 25.91 14.99
C SER A 63 14.72 25.99 16.00
N ASP A 64 15.78 26.63 15.54
CA ASP A 64 16.58 27.67 16.19
C ASP A 64 17.15 27.47 17.62
N THR A 65 18.45 27.76 17.70
CA THR A 65 19.14 28.58 18.74
C THR A 65 20.08 27.87 19.73
N GLU A 66 21.36 28.30 19.71
CA GLU A 66 22.37 28.38 20.81
C GLU A 66 22.78 27.09 21.56
N ASN A 67 23.99 26.88 22.07
CA ASN A 67 25.23 27.65 22.21
C ASN A 67 26.34 26.65 22.64
N GLY A 68 27.62 26.99 22.45
CA GLY A 68 28.76 26.29 23.06
C GLY A 68 30.07 26.47 22.31
#